data_AF-A0AAJ2R574-F1
#
_entry.id   AF-A0AAJ2R574-F1
#
_cell.length_a   1.000
_cell.length_b   1.000
_cell.length_c   1.000
_cell.angle_alpha   90.00
_cell.angle_beta   90.00
_cell.angle_gamma   90.00
#
_symmetry.space_group_name_H-M   'P 1'
#
loop_
_entity.id
_entity.type
_entity.pdbx_description
1 polymer ?
#
loop_
_entity_poly.entity_id
_entity_poly.type
_entity_poly.pdbx_seq_one_letter_code
_entity_poly.pdbx_strand_id
1 'polypeptide(L)' 'MKTFTTHHELKEELLKDPVLRAAYEAESQNPDLDYQIIRHRDDGTEEVVFDSAHRHDQ' A
#
# COMPACT_ATOMS: atom_id res chain seq x y z
N MET A 1 7.78 -0.50 -29.24
CA MET A 1 7.50 -1.60 -28.30
C MET A 1 7.33 -1.00 -26.92
N LYS A 2 6.19 -1.21 -26.26
CA LYS A 2 6.07 -0.85 -24.84
C LYS A 2 6.76 -1.93 -24.03
N THR A 3 7.74 -1.55 -23.22
CA THR A 3 8.32 -2.41 -22.19
C THR A 3 7.37 -2.38 -20.99
N PHE A 4 7.05 -3.56 -20.46
CA PHE A 4 6.28 -3.70 -19.24
C PHE A 4 7.24 -4.09 -18.13
N THR A 5 7.13 -3.42 -16.99
CA THR A 5 7.85 -3.80 -15.77
C THR A 5 7.01 -4.82 -15.03
N THR A 6 7.62 -5.94 -14.65
CA THR A 6 6.97 -6.92 -13.80
C THR A 6 6.80 -6.37 -12.38
N HIS A 7 5.84 -6.90 -11.64
CA HIS A 7 5.67 -6.55 -10.23
C HIS A 7 6.95 -6.78 -9.41
N HIS A 8 7.70 -7.84 -9.70
CA HIS A 8 8.97 -8.13 -9.03
C HIS A 8 10.03 -7.08 -9.34
N GLU A 9 10.23 -6.75 -10.61
CA GLU A 9 11.19 -5.71 -11.02
C GLU A 9 10.86 -4.35 -10.40
N LEU A 10 9.57 -3.98 -10.36
CA LEU A 10 9.14 -2.73 -9.73
C LEU A 10 9.41 -2.73 -8.23
N LYS A 11 9.13 -3.85 -7.54
CA LYS A 11 9.41 -4.00 -6.12
C LYS A 11 10.91 -3.83 -5.83
N GLU A 12 11.77 -4.54 -6.56
CA GLU A 12 13.23 -4.44 -6.37
C GLU A 12 13.73 -3.02 -6.63
N GLU A 13 13.17 -2.31 -7.62
CA GLU A 13 13.54 -0.93 -7.90
C GLU A 13 13.14 0.01 -6.76
N LEU A 14 11.93 -0.12 -6.23
CA LEU A 14 11.42 0.72 -5.14
C LEU A 14 12.18 0.47 -3.82
N LEU A 15 12.56 -0.78 -3.54
CA LEU A 15 13.30 -1.15 -2.31
C LEU A 15 14.76 -0.68 -2.30
N LYS A 16 15.27 -0.10 -3.39
CA LYS A 16 16.55 0.62 -3.38
C LYS A 16 16.48 1.91 -2.57
N ASP A 17 15.31 2.52 -2.44
CA ASP A 17 15.09 3.68 -1.58
C ASP A 17 15.01 3.22 -0.11
N PRO A 18 15.86 3.73 0.79
CA PRO A 18 15.89 3.31 2.18
C PRO A 18 14.62 3.67 2.96
N VAL A 19 13.93 4.76 2.58
CA VAL A 19 12.66 5.17 3.21
C VAL A 19 11.54 4.21 2.80
N LEU A 20 11.45 3.88 1.51
CA LEU A 20 10.47 2.90 1.04
C LEU A 20 10.74 1.51 1.59
N ARG A 21 12.01 1.12 1.68
CA ARG A 21 12.40 -0.15 2.28
C ARG A 21 12.00 -0.24 3.75
N ALA A 22 12.28 0.80 4.53
CA ALA A 22 11.90 0.84 5.95
C ALA A 22 10.37 0.77 6.12
N ALA A 23 9.61 1.51 5.30
CA ALA A 23 8.15 1.43 5.30
C ALA A 23 7.65 0.03 4.93
N TYR A 24 8.21 -0.59 3.89
CA TYR A 24 7.83 -1.95 3.46
C TYR A 24 8.10 -3.01 4.53
N GLU A 25 9.27 -2.95 5.17
CA GLU A 25 9.62 -3.88 6.25
C GLU A 25 8.72 -3.67 7.48
N ALA A 26 8.40 -2.42 7.83
CA ALA A 26 7.47 -2.11 8.92
C ALA A 26 6.06 -2.67 8.64
N GLU A 27 5.52 -2.47 7.44
CA GLU A 27 4.21 -3.01 7.07
C GLU A 27 4.19 -4.54 7.01
N SER A 28 5.28 -5.17 6.56
CA SER A 28 5.38 -6.63 6.56
C SER A 28 5.35 -7.25 7.96
N GLN A 29 5.67 -6.47 9.00
CA GLN A 29 5.63 -6.91 10.41
C GLN A 29 4.36 -6.44 11.12
N ASN A 30 3.49 -5.66 10.47
CA ASN A 30 2.27 -5.15 11.06
C ASN A 30 1.25 -6.30 11.21
N PRO A 31 0.92 -6.73 12.45
CA PRO A 31 -0.03 -7.81 12.67
C PRO A 31 -1.48 -7.35 12.45
N ASP A 32 -1.71 -6.03 12.46
CA ASP A 32 -3.03 -5.43 12.36
C ASP A 32 -3.28 -4.97 10.92
N LEU A 33 -4.38 -5.45 10.35
CA LEU A 33 -4.84 -5.08 9.01
C LEU A 33 -5.73 -3.82 9.02
N ASP A 34 -5.73 -3.08 10.14
CA ASP A 34 -6.53 -1.87 10.36
C ASP A 34 -5.98 -0.65 9.60
N TYR A 35 -5.59 -0.86 8.35
CA TYR A 35 -5.23 0.20 7.42
C TYR A 35 -6.41 1.15 7.23
N GLN A 36 -6.19 2.40 7.60
CA GLN A 36 -7.07 3.50 7.24
C GLN A 36 -6.66 4.02 5.86
N ILE A 37 -7.47 3.71 4.85
CA ILE A 37 -7.24 4.24 3.50
C ILE A 37 -7.88 5.62 3.45
N ILE A 38 -7.08 6.68 3.41
CA ILE A 38 -7.59 8.03 3.18
C ILE A 38 -7.75 8.21 1.67
N ARG A 39 -8.98 8.39 1.22
CA ARG A 39 -9.29 8.76 -0.17
C ARG A 39 -9.46 10.27 -0.26
N HIS A 40 -8.62 10.89 -1.07
CA HIS A 40 -8.77 12.28 -1.45
C HIS A 40 -9.70 12.37 -2.65
N ARG A 41 -10.76 13.18 -2.55
CA ARG A 41 -11.68 13.47 -3.64
C ARG A 41 -11.22 14.71 -4.42
N ASP A 42 -11.67 14.80 -5.67
CA ASP A 42 -11.35 15.93 -6.55
C ASP A 42 -11.89 17.27 -6.05
N ASP A 43 -12.87 17.25 -5.14
CA ASP A 43 -13.43 18.43 -4.46
C ASP A 43 -12.61 18.85 -3.23
N GLY A 44 -11.49 18.17 -2.95
CA GLY A 44 -10.60 18.45 -1.84
C GLY A 44 -11.06 17.88 -0.49
N THR A 45 -12.14 17.09 -0.46
CA THR A 45 -12.56 16.38 0.75
C THR A 45 -11.81 15.06 0.93
N GLU A 46 -11.64 14.64 2.18
CA GLU A 46 -11.00 13.39 2.55
C GLU A 46 -12.02 12.46 3.19
N GLU A 47 -12.04 11.20 2.76
CA GLU A 47 -12.85 10.14 3.37
C GLU A 47 -11.94 9.02 3.88
N VAL A 48 -12.16 8.58 5.13
CA VAL A 48 -11.50 7.38 5.66
C VAL A 48 -12.30 6.16 5.20
N VAL A 49 -11.63 5.29 4.44
CA VAL A 49 -12.17 4.02 3.96
C VAL A 49 -11.41 2.90 4.64
N PHE A 50 -12.14 1.95 5.20
CA PHE A 50 -11.56 0.73 5.73
C PHE A 50 -11.56 -0.32 4.62
N ASP A 51 -10.46 -1.04 4.47
CA ASP A 51 -10.41 -2.17 3.54
C ASP A 51 -11.32 -3.30 4.04
N SER A 52 -12.48 -3.46 3.41
CA SER A 52 -13.45 -4.50 3.76
C SER A 52 -13.04 -5.91 3.32
N ALA A 53 -11.90 -6.08 2.62
CA ALA A 53 -11.42 -7.40 2.19
C ALA A 53 -11.09 -8.35 3.35
N HIS A 54 -10.98 -7.83 4.58
CA HIS A 54 -10.72 -8.61 5.79
C HIS A 54 -11.93 -8.77 6.72
N ARG A 55 -13.16 -8.59 6.22
CA ARG A 55 -14.38 -9.04 6.93
C ARG A 55 -14.64 -10.53 6.66
N HIS A 56 -13.77 -11.40 7.14
CA HIS A 56 -14.07 -12.81 7.33
C HIS A 56 -13.45 -13.24 8.66
N ASP A 57 -14.14 -12.89 9.75
CA ASP A 57 -14.32 -13.73 10.95
C ASP A 57 -15.08 -12.91 12.01
N GLN A 58 -16.41 -13.01 11.96
CA GLN A 58 -17.30 -12.85 13.12
C GLN A 58 -18.38 -13.92 13.05
#